data_AF-X6JH55-F1
#
_entry.id   AF-X6JH55-F1
#
_cell.length_a   1.000
_cell.length_b   1.000
_cell.length_c   1.000
_cell.angle_alpha   90.00
_cell.angle_beta   90.00
_cell.angle_gamma   90.00
#
_symmetry.space_group_name_H-M   'P 1'
#
loop_
_entity.id
_entity.type
_entity.pdbx_description
1 polymer ?
#
loop_
_entity_poly.entity_id
_entity_poly.type
_entity_poly.pdbx_seq_one_letter_code
_entity_poly.pdbx_strand_id
1 'polypeptide(L)'
;MRDVAKSANAAFSHVGVDFPPPIGGLLKRSFDIFGSLVGLVALSPLFLMVALLVKLSDGGSIFYGHKRIGRGGRIFPCLKFRTMVEDGERVLAAYLAANPEANAEWIATRKLKNDPRVTRVGAVLRKLSLDELPQIINILQGDMSLVGPRPVVRDELEIYGSAAVYYLKSRPGLTGLWQVSGRNDVSYDSRVAFDRHYVENWSLFEDVRIILKTVPAVWMSRGSY
;
A
#
# COMPACT_ATOMS: atom_id res chain seq x y z
N MET A 1 26.12 9.48 5.74
CA MET A 1 24.75 8.94 5.50
C MET A 1 23.63 9.98 5.44
N ARG A 2 23.91 11.30 5.60
CA ARG A 2 22.88 12.36 5.51
C ARG A 2 22.67 12.92 4.09
N ASP A 3 23.54 12.58 3.13
CA ASP A 3 23.55 13.22 1.79
C ASP A 3 22.78 12.48 0.70
N VAL A 4 22.57 11.16 0.83
CA VAL A 4 21.81 10.38 -0.19
C VAL A 4 20.31 10.67 -0.11
N ALA A 5 19.80 10.98 1.08
CA ALA A 5 18.39 11.34 1.30
C ALA A 5 18.01 12.70 0.68
N LYS A 6 18.97 13.64 0.55
CA LYS A 6 18.76 14.92 -0.14
C LYS A 6 18.76 14.77 -1.66
N SER A 7 19.58 13.87 -2.20
CA SER A 7 19.70 13.67 -3.65
C SER A 7 18.48 13.00 -4.29
N ALA A 8 17.76 12.14 -3.55
CA ALA A 8 16.56 11.46 -4.05
C ALA A 8 15.31 12.37 -4.09
N ASN A 9 15.26 13.41 -3.26
CA ASN A 9 14.18 14.41 -3.30
C ASN A 9 14.30 15.30 -4.55
N ALA A 10 15.52 15.56 -5.03
CA ALA A 10 15.79 16.55 -6.08
C ALA A 10 15.30 16.15 -7.48
N ALA A 11 15.17 14.86 -7.79
CA ALA A 11 14.90 14.42 -9.15
C ALA A 11 13.43 14.60 -9.61
N PHE A 12 12.48 14.84 -8.69
CA PHE A 12 11.07 15.09 -9.02
C PHE A 12 10.38 16.12 -8.11
N SER A 13 11.13 16.83 -7.24
CA SER A 13 10.54 17.84 -6.35
C SER A 13 10.00 19.09 -7.06
N HIS A 14 10.22 19.27 -8.35
CA HIS A 14 9.70 20.42 -9.09
C HIS A 14 9.44 20.12 -10.58
N VAL A 15 8.57 19.14 -10.88
CA VAL A 15 7.82 19.27 -12.13
C VAL A 15 6.52 19.97 -11.77
N GLY A 16 6.54 21.31 -11.82
CA GLY A 16 5.37 22.17 -11.69
C GLY A 16 4.41 22.02 -12.88
N VAL A 17 4.05 20.78 -13.21
CA VAL A 17 2.91 20.52 -14.09
C VAL A 17 1.70 20.62 -13.19
N ASP A 18 0.84 21.59 -13.47
CA ASP A 18 -0.53 21.57 -12.95
C ASP A 18 -1.19 20.28 -13.40
N PHE A 19 -1.10 19.25 -12.56
CA PHE A 19 -1.76 17.99 -12.83
C PHE A 19 -3.26 18.26 -12.79
N PRO A 20 -4.03 17.80 -13.80
CA PRO A 20 -5.46 17.99 -13.83
C PRO A 20 -6.07 17.49 -12.52
N PRO A 21 -7.20 18.08 -12.07
CA PRO A 21 -7.83 17.68 -10.83
C PRO A 21 -7.99 16.16 -10.78
N PRO A 22 -7.85 15.55 -9.58
CA PRO A 22 -7.96 14.11 -9.43
C PRO A 22 -9.31 13.65 -9.98
N ILE A 23 -9.38 12.41 -10.48
CA ILE A 23 -10.65 11.82 -10.93
C ILE A 23 -11.76 12.05 -9.89
N GLY A 24 -12.94 12.43 -10.34
CA GLY A 24 -14.08 12.72 -9.47
C GLY A 24 -13.99 13.96 -8.58
N GLY A 25 -12.88 14.71 -8.64
CA GLY A 25 -12.75 16.04 -8.04
C GLY A 25 -13.14 16.12 -6.56
N LEU A 26 -13.91 17.15 -6.22
CA LEU A 26 -14.38 17.41 -4.85
C LEU A 26 -15.38 16.35 -4.37
N LEU A 27 -16.23 15.82 -5.25
CA LEU A 27 -17.21 14.79 -4.87
C LEU A 27 -16.52 13.54 -4.35
N LYS A 28 -15.55 13.01 -5.11
CA LYS A 28 -14.75 11.87 -4.67
C LYS A 28 -13.96 12.19 -3.40
N ARG A 29 -13.40 13.40 -3.30
CA ARG A 29 -12.64 13.81 -2.11
C ARG A 29 -13.50 13.87 -0.84
N SER A 30 -14.71 14.40 -0.92
CA SER A 30 -15.65 14.44 0.20
C SER A 30 -16.07 13.05 0.62
N PHE A 31 -16.35 12.17 -0.34
CA PHE A 31 -16.64 10.76 -0.08
C PHE A 31 -15.47 10.06 0.64
N ASP A 32 -14.23 10.26 0.16
CA ASP A 32 -13.02 9.71 0.77
C ASP A 32 -12.84 10.14 2.23
N ILE A 33 -13.00 11.44 2.51
CA ILE A 33 -12.86 11.98 3.87
C ILE A 33 -13.95 11.41 4.77
N PHE A 34 -15.21 11.48 4.34
CA PHE A 34 -16.34 11.01 5.12
C PHE A 34 -16.23 9.52 5.44
N GLY A 35 -16.00 8.68 4.43
CA GLY A 35 -15.87 7.23 4.62
C GLY A 35 -14.65 6.86 5.49
N SER A 36 -13.54 7.60 5.35
CA SER A 36 -12.34 7.39 6.18
C SER A 36 -12.57 7.80 7.64
N LEU A 37 -13.28 8.90 7.92
CA LEU A 37 -13.63 9.31 9.28
C LEU A 37 -14.58 8.30 9.93
N VAL A 38 -15.62 7.87 9.22
CA VAL A 38 -16.54 6.84 9.71
C VAL A 38 -15.79 5.55 10.01
N GLY A 39 -14.94 5.10 9.07
CA GLY A 39 -14.11 3.91 9.24
C GLY A 39 -13.15 4.03 10.43
N LEU A 40 -12.49 5.18 10.60
CA LEU A 40 -11.56 5.41 11.71
C LEU A 40 -12.27 5.37 13.07
N VAL A 41 -13.45 5.99 13.18
CA VAL A 41 -14.26 5.95 14.43
C VAL A 41 -14.73 4.53 14.71
N ALA A 42 -15.35 3.87 13.72
CA ALA A 42 -15.90 2.53 13.87
C ALA A 42 -14.82 1.48 14.20
N LEU A 43 -13.62 1.61 13.61
CA LEU A 43 -12.51 0.69 13.80
C LEU A 43 -11.53 1.15 14.89
N SER A 44 -11.78 2.27 15.59
CA SER A 44 -10.86 2.81 16.59
C SER A 44 -10.49 1.82 17.71
N PRO A 45 -11.39 0.96 18.25
CA PRO A 45 -11.00 -0.01 19.26
C PRO A 45 -10.04 -1.06 18.71
N LEU A 46 -10.29 -1.54 17.49
CA LEU A 46 -9.42 -2.47 16.78
C LEU A 46 -8.06 -1.84 16.48
N PHE A 47 -8.06 -0.59 16.04
CA PHE A 47 -6.83 0.16 15.72
C PHE A 47 -5.94 0.31 16.96
N LEU A 48 -6.53 0.66 18.11
CA LEU A 48 -5.81 0.77 19.38
C LEU A 48 -5.29 -0.60 19.86
N MET A 49 -6.11 -1.64 19.77
CA MET A 49 -5.71 -3.00 20.13
C MET A 49 -4.52 -3.48 19.28
N VAL A 50 -4.58 -3.31 17.96
CA VAL A 50 -3.49 -3.69 17.04
C VAL A 50 -2.24 -2.86 17.32
N ALA A 51 -2.39 -1.55 17.53
CA ALA A 51 -1.28 -0.66 17.88
C ALA A 51 -0.55 -1.13 19.15
N LEU A 52 -1.29 -1.53 20.18
CA LEU A 52 -0.74 -2.08 21.42
C LEU A 52 -0.04 -3.43 21.19
N LEU A 53 -0.67 -4.35 20.45
CA LEU A 53 -0.06 -5.66 20.13
C LEU A 53 1.26 -5.51 19.36
N VAL A 54 1.32 -4.59 18.39
CA VAL A 54 2.56 -4.30 17.67
C VAL A 54 3.60 -3.72 18.62
N LYS A 55 3.22 -2.74 19.45
CA LYS A 55 4.14 -2.10 20.42
C LYS A 55 4.71 -3.09 21.42
N LEU A 56 3.89 -3.99 21.94
CA LEU A 56 4.28 -5.02 22.91
C LEU A 56 5.06 -6.19 22.29
N SER A 57 5.05 -6.34 20.96
CA SER A 57 5.70 -7.48 20.30
C SER A 57 7.23 -7.42 20.36
N ASP A 58 7.82 -6.24 20.29
CA ASP A 58 9.27 -6.03 20.36
C ASP A 58 9.69 -4.64 20.88
N GLY A 59 8.75 -3.79 21.33
CA GLY A 59 9.02 -2.46 21.88
C GLY A 59 9.24 -1.34 20.85
N GLY A 60 9.34 -1.64 19.56
CA GLY A 60 9.68 -0.65 18.52
C GLY A 60 8.54 0.27 18.09
N SER A 61 8.66 0.87 16.90
CA SER A 61 7.62 1.76 16.35
C SER A 61 6.29 1.03 16.08
N ILE A 62 5.17 1.74 16.10
CA ILE A 62 3.87 1.14 15.76
C ILE A 62 3.66 1.14 14.25
N PHE A 63 4.05 2.23 13.59
CA PHE A 63 3.86 2.43 12.17
C PHE A 63 5.16 2.27 11.38
N TYR A 64 5.00 1.83 10.14
CA TYR A 64 6.03 1.82 9.11
C TYR A 64 5.49 2.56 7.87
N GLY A 65 6.30 3.42 7.28
CA GLY A 65 5.94 4.18 6.07
C GLY A 65 6.72 3.70 4.86
N HIS A 66 6.08 2.91 3.99
CA HIS A 66 6.71 2.48 2.74
C HIS A 66 6.56 3.58 1.69
N LYS A 67 7.67 4.05 1.11
CA LYS A 67 7.63 5.07 0.04
C LYS A 67 6.89 4.53 -1.19
N ARG A 68 5.82 5.21 -1.57
CA ARG A 68 5.00 4.88 -2.75
C ARG A 68 4.80 6.11 -3.61
N ILE A 69 4.48 5.89 -4.89
CA ILE A 69 4.14 6.96 -5.83
C ILE A 69 2.66 7.29 -5.69
N GLY A 70 2.32 8.56 -5.54
CA GLY A 70 0.96 9.07 -5.51
C GLY A 70 0.57 9.77 -6.80
N ARG A 71 -0.56 10.51 -6.74
CA ARG A 71 -1.02 11.36 -7.85
C ARG A 71 0.09 12.32 -8.29
N GLY A 72 0.21 12.50 -9.60
CA GLY A 72 1.20 13.41 -10.20
C GLY A 72 2.66 13.02 -9.94
N GLY A 73 2.92 11.79 -9.49
CA GLY A 73 4.27 11.29 -9.23
C GLY A 73 4.80 11.63 -7.83
N ARG A 74 3.99 12.29 -6.99
CA ARG A 74 4.40 12.69 -5.64
C ARG A 74 4.70 11.47 -4.78
N ILE A 75 5.89 11.41 -4.19
CA ILE A 75 6.25 10.33 -3.27
C ILE A 75 5.63 10.61 -1.89
N PHE A 76 5.02 9.61 -1.29
CA PHE A 76 4.48 9.70 0.08
C PHE A 76 4.77 8.41 0.89
N PRO A 77 4.83 8.51 2.23
CA PRO A 77 4.93 7.33 3.08
C PRO A 77 3.55 6.65 3.19
N CYS A 78 3.37 5.53 2.49
CA CYS A 78 2.19 4.68 2.61
C CYS A 78 2.28 3.93 3.94
N LEU A 79 1.41 4.32 4.88
CA LEU A 79 1.45 3.89 6.27
C LEU A 79 0.93 2.46 6.44
N LYS A 80 1.61 1.70 7.27
CA LYS A 80 1.20 0.36 7.70
C LYS A 80 1.48 0.18 9.18
N PHE A 81 0.80 -0.77 9.81
CA PHE A 81 1.29 -1.30 11.08
C PHE A 81 2.59 -2.05 10.80
N ARG A 82 3.58 -1.86 11.67
CA ARG A 82 4.85 -2.55 11.54
C ARG A 82 4.62 -4.04 11.79
N THR A 83 5.04 -4.86 10.82
CA THR A 83 4.91 -6.32 10.87
C THR A 83 6.25 -7.03 10.96
N MET A 84 7.35 -6.29 10.92
CA MET A 84 8.71 -6.78 11.05
C MET A 84 9.39 -6.16 12.26
N VAL A 85 10.37 -6.85 12.82
CA VAL A 85 11.22 -6.33 13.90
C VAL A 85 11.95 -5.05 13.47
N GLU A 86 12.22 -4.15 14.42
CA GLU A 86 12.84 -2.85 14.13
C GLU A 86 14.22 -3.00 13.46
N ASP A 87 15.01 -3.96 13.94
CA ASP A 87 16.37 -4.24 13.46
C ASP A 87 16.38 -5.33 12.37
N GLY A 88 15.46 -5.20 11.41
CA GLY A 88 15.21 -6.21 10.39
C GLY A 88 16.42 -6.47 9.48
N GLU A 89 17.25 -5.46 9.20
CA GLU A 89 18.44 -5.62 8.36
C GLU A 89 19.49 -6.51 9.03
N ARG A 90 19.79 -6.30 10.32
CA ARG A 90 20.72 -7.15 11.05
C ARG A 90 20.19 -8.58 11.18
N VAL A 91 18.89 -8.74 11.46
CA VAL A 91 18.26 -10.05 11.55
C VAL A 91 18.33 -10.80 10.23
N LEU A 92 18.04 -10.13 9.11
CA LEU A 92 18.14 -10.73 7.78
C LEU A 92 19.59 -11.12 7.46
N ALA A 93 20.56 -10.23 7.67
CA ALA A 93 21.97 -10.51 7.37
C ALA A 93 22.48 -11.73 8.16
N ALA A 94 22.21 -11.78 9.46
CA ALA A 94 22.57 -12.93 10.30
C ALA A 94 21.89 -14.22 9.82
N TYR A 95 20.61 -14.15 9.46
CA TYR A 95 19.86 -15.31 8.98
C TYR A 95 20.38 -15.84 7.65
N LEU A 96 20.63 -14.97 6.66
CA LEU A 96 21.15 -15.38 5.35
C LEU A 96 22.57 -15.95 5.44
N ALA A 97 23.40 -15.40 6.34
CA ALA A 97 24.75 -15.93 6.59
C ALA A 97 24.71 -17.35 7.19
N ALA A 98 23.73 -17.63 8.04
CA ALA A 98 23.56 -18.94 8.67
C ALA A 98 22.78 -19.96 7.80
N ASN A 99 22.07 -19.52 6.76
CA ASN A 99 21.16 -20.36 5.97
C ASN A 99 21.39 -20.18 4.45
N PRO A 100 22.30 -20.95 3.82
CA PRO A 100 22.63 -20.82 2.41
C PRO A 100 21.44 -20.98 1.45
N GLU A 101 20.49 -21.89 1.76
CA GLU A 101 19.28 -22.09 0.94
C GLU A 101 18.38 -20.84 0.95
N ALA A 102 18.19 -20.22 2.12
CA ALA A 102 17.44 -18.98 2.24
C ALA A 102 18.16 -17.81 1.54
N ASN A 103 19.49 -17.80 1.54
CA ASN A 103 20.27 -16.82 0.78
C ASN A 103 20.08 -16.97 -0.73
N ALA A 104 20.05 -18.20 -1.25
CA ALA A 104 19.74 -18.46 -2.66
C ALA A 104 18.32 -17.99 -3.02
N GLU A 105 17.32 -18.30 -2.18
CA GLU A 105 15.94 -17.83 -2.36
C GLU A 105 15.85 -16.30 -2.38
N TRP A 106 16.53 -15.64 -1.43
CA TRP A 106 16.56 -14.19 -1.32
C TRP A 106 17.22 -13.53 -2.52
N ILE A 107 18.32 -14.09 -3.04
CA ILE A 107 18.98 -13.59 -4.25
C ILE A 107 18.05 -13.72 -5.45
N ALA A 108 17.35 -14.85 -5.60
CA ALA A 108 16.48 -15.12 -6.74
C ALA A 108 15.19 -14.29 -6.73
N THR A 109 14.58 -14.07 -5.57
CA THR A 109 13.20 -13.55 -5.48
C THR A 109 13.06 -12.25 -4.68
N ARG A 110 14.11 -11.86 -3.94
CA ARG A 110 14.06 -10.78 -2.94
C ARG A 110 12.94 -10.96 -1.90
N LYS A 111 12.53 -12.21 -1.68
CA LYS A 111 11.50 -12.63 -0.73
C LYS A 111 11.96 -13.91 -0.03
N LEU A 112 11.43 -14.15 1.16
CA LEU A 112 11.60 -15.40 1.91
C LEU A 112 10.21 -15.90 2.27
N LYS A 113 9.92 -17.19 2.00
CA LYS A 113 8.69 -17.83 2.49
C LYS A 113 8.55 -17.73 4.01
N ASN A 114 9.64 -17.96 4.73
CA ASN A 114 9.73 -17.87 6.18
C ASN A 114 10.70 -16.74 6.56
N ASP A 115 10.24 -15.50 6.47
CA ASP A 115 11.07 -14.34 6.75
C ASP A 115 11.27 -14.15 8.27
N PRO A 116 12.51 -14.27 8.80
CA PRO A 116 12.79 -14.21 10.24
C PRO A 116 12.51 -12.84 10.84
N ARG A 117 12.36 -11.80 10.00
CA ARG A 117 12.05 -10.45 10.46
C ARG A 117 10.60 -10.31 10.89
N VAL A 118 9.70 -11.16 10.37
CA VAL A 118 8.25 -11.00 10.59
C VAL A 118 7.89 -11.46 12.00
N THR A 119 7.25 -10.58 12.78
CA THR A 119 6.80 -10.93 14.13
C THR A 119 5.57 -11.85 14.07
N ARG A 120 5.28 -12.59 15.14
CA ARG A 120 4.07 -13.43 15.21
C ARG A 120 2.79 -12.63 15.02
N VAL A 121 2.72 -11.45 15.66
CA VAL A 121 1.63 -10.49 15.46
C VAL A 121 1.62 -10.02 14.00
N GLY A 122 2.78 -9.66 13.46
CA GLY A 122 2.92 -9.22 12.07
C GLY A 122 2.43 -10.23 11.04
N ALA A 123 2.69 -11.52 11.25
CA ALA A 123 2.20 -12.60 10.39
C ALA A 123 0.66 -12.66 10.37
N VAL A 124 0.01 -12.53 11.53
CA VAL A 124 -1.45 -12.48 11.63
C VAL A 124 -2.00 -11.23 10.95
N LEU A 125 -1.39 -10.06 11.17
CA LEU A 125 -1.82 -8.81 10.54
C LEU A 125 -1.76 -8.89 9.03
N ARG A 126 -0.67 -9.41 8.44
CA ARG A 126 -0.55 -9.61 6.98
C ARG A 126 -1.59 -10.58 6.44
N LYS A 127 -1.80 -11.70 7.13
CA LYS A 127 -2.79 -12.72 6.73
C LYS A 127 -4.19 -12.13 6.66
N LEU A 128 -4.54 -11.27 7.61
CA LEU A 128 -5.85 -10.61 7.70
C LEU A 128 -5.89 -9.26 6.98
N SER A 129 -4.81 -8.83 6.32
CA SER A 129 -4.65 -7.49 5.73
C SER A 129 -4.90 -6.32 6.70
N LEU A 130 -4.79 -6.57 8.01
CA LEU A 130 -4.99 -5.54 9.04
C LEU A 130 -3.80 -4.59 9.12
N ASP A 131 -2.63 -4.97 8.58
CA ASP A 131 -1.46 -4.10 8.55
C ASP A 131 -1.68 -2.84 7.70
N GLU A 132 -2.65 -2.83 6.80
CA GLU A 132 -2.93 -1.72 5.89
C GLU A 132 -3.91 -0.69 6.46
N LEU A 133 -4.54 -0.95 7.63
CA LEU A 133 -5.48 -0.01 8.25
C LEU A 133 -4.93 1.43 8.43
N PRO A 134 -3.65 1.65 8.77
CA PRO A 134 -3.12 3.01 8.91
C PRO A 134 -3.16 3.85 7.62
N GLN A 135 -3.36 3.24 6.44
CA GLN A 135 -3.54 3.97 5.19
C GLN A 135 -4.79 4.86 5.18
N ILE A 136 -5.76 4.63 6.08
CA ILE A 136 -6.90 5.55 6.31
C ILE A 136 -6.39 6.97 6.63
N ILE A 137 -5.27 7.09 7.35
CA ILE A 137 -4.64 8.37 7.67
C ILE A 137 -4.09 9.02 6.39
N ASN A 138 -3.49 8.25 5.47
CA ASN A 138 -3.05 8.76 4.17
C ASN A 138 -4.22 9.25 3.31
N ILE A 139 -5.39 8.62 3.42
CA ILE A 139 -6.60 9.11 2.76
C ILE A 139 -6.98 10.46 3.34
N LEU A 140 -7.04 10.62 4.66
CA LEU A 140 -7.34 11.91 5.29
C LEU A 140 -6.33 13.00 4.90
N GLN A 141 -5.04 12.67 4.78
CA GLN A 141 -3.98 13.58 4.32
C GLN A 141 -4.06 13.93 2.83
N GLY A 142 -4.81 13.17 2.05
CA GLY A 142 -5.03 13.42 0.62
C GLY A 142 -3.99 12.80 -0.30
N ASP A 143 -3.12 11.93 0.23
CA ASP A 143 -2.18 11.15 -0.56
C ASP A 143 -2.86 9.94 -1.22
N MET A 144 -3.87 9.38 -0.55
CA MET A 144 -4.65 8.21 -1.01
C MET A 144 -6.14 8.52 -1.15
N SER A 145 -6.88 7.57 -1.73
CA SER A 145 -8.35 7.50 -1.80
C SER A 145 -8.83 6.18 -1.20
N LEU A 146 -10.12 6.06 -0.85
CA LEU A 146 -10.71 4.78 -0.47
C LEU A 146 -10.60 3.78 -1.63
N VAL A 147 -10.89 4.24 -2.85
CA VAL A 147 -10.87 3.44 -4.08
C VAL A 147 -9.96 4.07 -5.11
N GLY A 148 -9.06 3.29 -5.69
CA GLY A 148 -8.11 3.74 -6.70
C GLY A 148 -7.10 2.66 -7.06
N PRO A 149 -6.19 2.94 -8.01
CA PRO A 149 -5.07 2.07 -8.33
C PRO A 149 -4.24 1.71 -7.10
N ARG A 150 -3.67 0.50 -7.03
CA ARG A 150 -2.84 0.10 -5.87
C ARG A 150 -1.60 1.02 -5.77
N PRO A 151 -1.21 1.51 -4.59
CA PRO A 151 0.05 2.23 -4.43
C PRO A 151 1.25 1.38 -4.91
N VAL A 152 1.97 1.87 -5.92
CA VAL A 152 3.16 1.20 -6.49
C VAL A 152 4.47 1.88 -6.07
N VAL A 153 5.58 1.14 -6.11
CA VAL A 153 6.93 1.74 -6.03
C VAL A 153 7.34 2.30 -7.39
N ARG A 154 8.45 3.05 -7.44
CA ARG A 154 8.97 3.63 -8.67
C ARG A 154 9.25 2.56 -9.74
N ASP A 155 9.93 1.49 -9.36
CA ASP A 155 10.32 0.41 -10.27
C ASP A 155 9.09 -0.31 -10.86
N GLU A 156 8.00 -0.41 -10.09
CA GLU A 156 6.71 -0.94 -10.55
C GLU A 156 6.03 0.01 -11.55
N LEU A 157 6.17 1.34 -11.37
CA LEU A 157 5.59 2.32 -12.29
C LEU A 157 6.23 2.27 -13.68
N GLU A 158 7.50 1.87 -13.78
CA GLU A 158 8.17 1.69 -15.08
C GLU A 158 7.48 0.59 -15.92
N ILE A 159 6.94 -0.43 -15.27
CA ILE A 159 6.18 -1.53 -15.91
C ILE A 159 4.86 -1.01 -16.52
N TYR A 160 4.28 0.07 -15.98
CA TYR A 160 3.04 0.65 -16.53
C TYR A 160 3.24 1.25 -17.93
N GLY A 161 4.47 1.61 -18.31
CA GLY A 161 4.77 2.22 -19.61
C GLY A 161 3.84 3.40 -19.93
N SER A 162 3.20 3.36 -21.11
CA SER A 162 2.25 4.39 -21.54
C SER A 162 0.99 4.50 -20.68
N ALA A 163 0.63 3.45 -19.94
CA ALA A 163 -0.53 3.45 -19.04
C ALA A 163 -0.26 4.18 -17.71
N ALA A 164 0.99 4.57 -17.42
CA ALA A 164 1.35 5.31 -16.20
C ALA A 164 0.55 6.61 -16.05
N VAL A 165 0.14 7.23 -17.16
CA VAL A 165 -0.70 8.44 -17.14
C VAL A 165 -2.03 8.23 -16.40
N TYR A 166 -2.62 7.03 -16.47
CA TYR A 166 -3.87 6.73 -15.77
C TYR A 166 -3.64 6.61 -14.27
N TYR A 167 -2.58 5.91 -13.87
CA TYR A 167 -2.16 5.83 -12.48
C TYR A 167 -1.94 7.23 -11.88
N LEU A 168 -1.16 8.06 -12.57
CA LEU A 168 -0.76 9.39 -12.10
C LEU A 168 -1.92 10.40 -12.06
N LYS A 169 -3.02 10.15 -12.79
CA LYS A 169 -4.26 10.96 -12.75
C LYS A 169 -5.11 10.70 -11.50
N SER A 170 -4.99 9.52 -10.89
CA SER A 170 -5.75 9.14 -9.70
C SER A 170 -4.90 9.25 -8.44
N ARG A 171 -5.57 9.45 -7.29
CA ARG A 171 -4.93 9.05 -6.02
C ARG A 171 -4.92 7.52 -5.95
N PRO A 172 -3.85 6.89 -5.49
CA PRO A 172 -3.87 5.46 -5.25
C PRO A 172 -4.86 5.11 -4.14
N GLY A 173 -5.46 3.92 -4.24
CA GLY A 173 -6.56 3.45 -3.40
C GLY A 173 -6.11 2.51 -2.29
N LEU A 174 -6.84 2.53 -1.17
CA LEU A 174 -6.79 1.45 -0.18
C LEU A 174 -7.31 0.14 -0.79
N THR A 175 -8.41 0.22 -1.54
CA THR A 175 -8.91 -0.85 -2.41
C THR A 175 -9.01 -0.35 -3.85
N GLY A 176 -9.32 -1.24 -4.78
CA GLY A 176 -9.38 -0.93 -6.20
C GLY A 176 -9.92 -2.09 -7.03
N LEU A 177 -10.13 -1.85 -8.32
CA LEU A 177 -10.83 -2.77 -9.19
C LEU A 177 -10.11 -4.12 -9.32
N TRP A 178 -8.79 -4.12 -9.53
CA TRP A 178 -8.05 -5.38 -9.63
C TRP A 178 -7.99 -6.12 -8.28
N GLN A 179 -7.94 -5.40 -7.14
CA GLN A 179 -8.00 -6.01 -5.80
C GLN A 179 -9.30 -6.79 -5.56
N VAL A 180 -10.37 -6.49 -6.29
CA VAL A 180 -11.65 -7.21 -6.17
C VAL A 180 -11.96 -8.12 -7.37
N SER A 181 -11.09 -8.16 -8.39
CA SER A 181 -11.32 -8.87 -9.66
C SER A 181 -10.40 -10.07 -9.88
N GLY A 182 -9.74 -10.58 -8.83
CA GLY A 182 -8.89 -11.78 -8.86
C GLY A 182 -7.61 -11.68 -8.02
N ARG A 183 -7.23 -10.49 -7.54
CA ARG A 183 -6.06 -10.24 -6.68
C ARG A 183 -4.75 -10.85 -7.24
N ASN A 184 -4.22 -11.87 -6.58
CA ASN A 184 -2.89 -12.43 -6.87
C ASN A 184 -2.88 -13.30 -8.12
N ASP A 185 -4.03 -13.80 -8.57
CA ASP A 185 -4.15 -14.72 -9.71
C ASP A 185 -4.18 -13.99 -11.06
N VAL A 186 -4.00 -12.67 -11.05
CA VAL A 186 -4.06 -11.82 -12.23
C VAL A 186 -2.64 -11.36 -12.62
N SER A 187 -2.29 -11.51 -13.91
CA SER A 187 -1.03 -11.03 -14.48
C SER A 187 -0.85 -9.53 -14.27
N TYR A 188 0.40 -9.05 -14.28
CA TYR A 188 0.68 -7.63 -14.05
C TYR A 188 0.01 -6.74 -15.11
N ASP A 189 0.06 -7.13 -16.38
CA ASP A 189 -0.59 -6.41 -17.48
C ASP A 189 -2.10 -6.24 -17.26
N SER A 190 -2.74 -7.29 -16.73
CA SER A 190 -4.16 -7.25 -16.42
C SER A 190 -4.46 -6.31 -15.24
N ARG A 191 -3.57 -6.21 -14.24
CA ARG A 191 -3.70 -5.23 -13.15
C ARG A 191 -3.64 -3.80 -13.70
N VAL A 192 -2.69 -3.54 -14.60
CA VAL A 192 -2.57 -2.25 -15.30
C VAL A 192 -3.84 -1.96 -16.12
N ALA A 193 -4.38 -2.96 -16.81
CA ALA A 193 -5.63 -2.83 -17.57
C ALA A 193 -6.83 -2.49 -16.67
N PHE A 194 -6.96 -3.14 -15.50
CA PHE A 194 -7.99 -2.82 -14.51
C PHE A 194 -7.83 -1.41 -13.94
N ASP A 195 -6.61 -1.00 -13.59
CA ASP A 195 -6.35 0.36 -13.09
C ASP A 195 -6.72 1.41 -14.14
N ARG A 196 -6.32 1.19 -15.40
CA ARG A 196 -6.72 2.04 -16.52
C ARG A 196 -8.24 2.08 -16.67
N HIS A 197 -8.90 0.92 -16.70
CA HIS A 197 -10.35 0.83 -16.88
C HIS A 197 -11.09 1.56 -15.77
N TYR A 198 -10.65 1.42 -14.52
CA TYR A 198 -11.21 2.15 -13.38
C TYR A 198 -11.10 3.66 -13.55
N VAL A 199 -9.93 4.16 -13.96
CA VAL A 199 -9.68 5.60 -14.15
C VAL A 199 -10.50 6.17 -15.30
N GLU A 200 -10.63 5.43 -16.41
CA GLU A 200 -11.41 5.86 -17.59
C GLU A 200 -12.92 5.84 -17.34
N ASN A 201 -13.40 4.91 -16.51
CA ASN A 201 -14.84 4.68 -16.27
C ASN A 201 -15.25 5.04 -14.85
N TRP A 202 -14.52 5.95 -14.20
CA TRP A 202 -14.77 6.29 -12.81
C TRP A 202 -16.20 6.82 -12.64
N SER A 203 -16.89 6.29 -11.63
CA SER A 203 -18.11 6.86 -11.08
C SER A 203 -18.16 6.58 -9.58
N LEU A 204 -18.91 7.41 -8.85
CA LEU A 204 -19.13 7.17 -7.42
C LEU A 204 -19.84 5.82 -7.16
N PHE A 205 -20.70 5.39 -8.09
CA PHE A 205 -21.35 4.09 -8.03
C PHE A 205 -20.34 2.94 -8.12
N GLU A 206 -19.36 3.02 -9.03
CA GLU A 206 -18.29 2.02 -9.11
C GLU A 206 -17.42 2.00 -7.84
N ASP A 207 -17.13 3.16 -7.23
CA ASP A 207 -16.43 3.20 -5.94
C ASP A 207 -17.18 2.42 -4.86
N VAL A 208 -18.50 2.65 -4.71
CA VAL A 208 -19.35 1.91 -3.78
C VAL A 208 -19.35 0.41 -4.10
N ARG A 209 -19.49 0.04 -5.38
CA ARG A 209 -19.47 -1.36 -5.82
C ARG A 209 -18.15 -2.04 -5.45
N ILE A 210 -17.01 -1.38 -5.64
CA ILE A 210 -15.69 -1.92 -5.29
C ILE A 210 -15.54 -2.06 -3.78
N ILE A 211 -15.99 -1.09 -2.99
CA ILE A 211 -15.97 -1.17 -1.52
C ILE A 211 -16.78 -2.38 -1.02
N LEU A 212 -18.01 -2.56 -1.54
CA LEU A 212 -18.86 -3.70 -1.16
C LEU A 212 -18.22 -5.05 -1.54
N LYS A 213 -17.51 -5.12 -2.67
CA LYS A 213 -16.75 -6.31 -3.08
C LYS A 213 -15.46 -6.54 -2.29
N THR A 214 -14.97 -5.53 -1.58
CA THR A 214 -13.70 -5.63 -0.84
C THR A 214 -13.83 -6.55 0.38
N VAL A 215 -14.94 -6.48 1.12
CA VAL A 215 -15.18 -7.33 2.31
C VAL A 215 -15.10 -8.83 1.98
N PRO A 216 -15.87 -9.37 1.01
CA PRO A 216 -15.77 -10.78 0.62
C PRO A 216 -14.38 -11.12 0.05
N ALA A 217 -13.76 -10.22 -0.71
CA ALA A 217 -12.43 -10.43 -1.28
C ALA A 217 -11.31 -10.49 -0.23
N VAL A 218 -11.47 -9.82 0.93
CA VAL A 218 -10.54 -9.93 2.07
C VAL A 218 -10.79 -11.21 2.84
N TRP A 219 -12.05 -11.59 3.08
CA TRP A 219 -12.37 -12.79 3.85
C TRP A 219 -12.04 -14.10 3.10
N MET A 220 -12.29 -14.16 1.79
CA MET A 220 -11.96 -15.33 0.96
C MET A 220 -10.47 -15.43 0.61
N SER A 221 -9.66 -14.45 0.98
CA SER A 221 -8.24 -14.44 0.66
C SER A 221 -7.48 -15.47 1.50
N ARG A 222 -6.86 -16.44 0.82
CA ARG A 222 -5.65 -17.10 1.32
C ARG A 222 -4.52 -16.06 1.19
N GLY A 223 -3.96 -15.63 2.33
CA GLY A 223 -3.16 -14.42 2.48
C GLY A 223 -2.01 -14.21 1.50
N SER A 224 -1.59 -12.96 1.34
CA SER A 224 -0.36 -12.59 0.64
C SER A 224 0.86 -13.12 1.39
N TYR A 225 1.61 -14.02 0.75
CA TYR A 225 2.99 -14.36 1.14
C TYR A 225 3.92 -13.19 0.86
#